data_AF-X0L688-F1
#
_entry.id   AF-X0L688-F1
#
_cell.length_a   1.000
_cell.length_b   1.000
_cell.length_c   1.000
_cell.angle_alpha   90.00
_cell.angle_beta   90.00
_cell.angle_gamma   90.00
#
_symmetry.space_group_name_H-M   'P 1'
#
loop_
_entity.id
_entity.type
_entity.pdbx_description
1 polymer ?
#
loop_
_entity_poly.entity_id
_entity_poly.type
_entity_poly.pdbx_seq_one_letter_code
_entity_poly.pdbx_strand_id
1 'polypeptide(L)'
;MTKSIQDDHFVTPIAAYKSSTGITIAYELMAVSLLEVAICGDFEEPELVIILKQVVDGLKYLEQRGIGHPKLSCSSVLMNTSGQVKIGDQHFCREGGTDNLITGFYKVLETLLTGHENGNFKENMQSTRWGDPQLYEFFDTVERFKSEMTSDLTTRAKLEKIAQHPFLKLGQEQLPTADFALPILWRFRWLTKDVDAISEELSDRTLC
;
A
#
# COMPACT_ATOMS: atom_id res chain seq x y z
N MET A 1 8.42 -23.74 5.28
CA MET A 1 9.14 -22.65 5.97
C MET A 1 8.79 -21.38 5.22
N THR A 2 8.08 -20.43 5.82
CA THR A 2 7.85 -19.11 5.21
C THR A 2 9.18 -18.36 5.20
N LYS A 3 9.70 -18.00 4.01
CA LYS A 3 10.87 -17.13 3.92
C LYS A 3 10.58 -15.83 4.68
N SER A 4 11.53 -15.39 5.49
CA SER A 4 11.43 -14.09 6.16
C SER A 4 11.39 -12.99 5.10
N ILE A 5 10.34 -12.17 5.12
CA ILE A 5 10.22 -10.98 4.28
C ILE A 5 11.02 -9.88 4.98
N GLN A 6 12.11 -9.44 4.35
CA GLN A 6 13.03 -8.43 4.86
C GLN A 6 13.23 -7.40 3.75
N ASP A 7 12.38 -6.38 3.75
CA ASP A 7 12.39 -5.29 2.77
C ASP A 7 11.63 -4.09 3.33
N ASP A 8 12.10 -2.89 3.00
CA ASP A 8 11.60 -1.64 3.58
C ASP A 8 10.16 -1.32 3.17
N HIS A 9 9.62 -1.98 2.14
CA HIS A 9 8.23 -1.86 1.73
C HIS A 9 7.28 -2.76 2.53
N PHE A 10 7.77 -3.42 3.59
CA PHE A 10 6.97 -4.27 4.46
C PHE A 10 7.07 -3.84 5.91
N VAL A 11 5.98 -4.04 6.65
CA VAL A 11 5.91 -3.72 8.07
C VAL A 11 6.89 -4.62 8.83
N THR A 12 7.76 -4.01 9.62
CA THR A 12 8.84 -4.66 10.35
C THR A 12 8.32 -5.28 11.64
N PRO A 13 8.45 -6.59 11.85
CA PRO A 13 8.15 -7.20 13.14
C PRO A 13 9.20 -6.79 14.18
N ILE A 14 8.76 -6.31 15.34
CA ILE A 14 9.63 -5.91 16.46
C ILE A 14 9.80 -7.07 17.44
N ALA A 15 8.72 -7.75 17.79
CA ALA A 15 8.74 -8.81 18.81
C ALA A 15 7.64 -9.85 18.58
N ALA A 16 7.88 -11.08 19.04
CA ALA A 16 6.91 -12.15 19.04
C ALA A 16 6.71 -12.70 20.45
N TYR A 17 5.48 -12.75 20.91
CA TYR A 17 5.08 -13.20 22.24
C TYR A 17 4.25 -14.48 22.11
N LYS A 18 4.71 -15.54 22.75
CA LYS A 18 3.96 -16.81 22.80
C LYS A 18 3.10 -16.84 24.06
N SER A 19 1.81 -17.10 23.90
CA SER A 19 0.86 -17.34 24.98
C SER A 19 0.29 -18.76 24.90
N SER A 20 -0.58 -19.12 25.83
CA SER A 20 -1.34 -20.38 25.77
C SER A 20 -2.34 -20.43 24.62
N THR A 21 -2.73 -19.27 24.07
CA THR A 21 -3.76 -19.15 23.02
C THR A 21 -3.19 -18.92 21.63
N GLY A 22 -1.88 -18.62 21.51
CA GLY A 22 -1.26 -18.42 20.21
C GLY A 22 0.05 -17.64 20.25
N ILE A 23 0.37 -17.00 19.12
CA ILE A 23 1.53 -16.13 18.97
C ILE A 23 1.01 -14.74 18.60
N THR A 24 1.39 -13.74 19.39
CA THR A 24 1.15 -12.32 19.10
C THR A 24 2.43 -11.74 18.53
N ILE A 25 2.35 -11.04 17.40
CA ILE A 25 3.49 -10.35 16.81
C ILE A 25 3.25 -8.85 16.93
N ALA A 26 4.18 -8.15 17.59
CA ALA A 26 4.22 -6.70 17.62
C ALA A 26 5.05 -6.20 16.44
N TYR A 27 4.53 -5.19 15.75
CA TYR A 27 5.12 -4.59 14.56
C TYR A 27 5.51 -3.14 14.81
N GLU A 28 6.30 -2.55 13.90
CA GLU A 28 6.51 -1.10 13.86
C GLU A 28 5.19 -0.34 13.78
N LEU A 29 5.20 0.87 14.34
CA LEU A 29 4.02 1.70 14.38
C LEU A 29 3.74 2.28 12.99
N MET A 30 2.58 1.94 12.45
CA MET A 30 2.01 2.54 11.25
C MET A 30 0.78 3.36 11.66
N ALA A 31 0.69 4.60 11.19
CA ALA A 31 -0.27 5.57 11.70
C ALA A 31 -1.69 5.29 11.21
N VAL A 32 -1.84 4.95 9.93
CA VAL A 32 -3.15 4.70 9.28
C VAL A 32 -3.05 3.63 8.21
N SER A 33 -4.16 2.97 7.90
CA SER A 33 -4.30 2.15 6.69
C SER A 33 -4.63 2.99 5.46
N LEU A 34 -4.30 2.51 4.27
CA LEU A 34 -4.73 3.16 3.03
C LEU A 34 -6.25 3.16 2.85
N LEU A 35 -6.98 2.31 3.58
CA LEU A 35 -8.44 2.31 3.56
C LEU A 35 -8.97 3.59 4.23
N GLU A 36 -8.41 3.97 5.37
CA GLU A 36 -8.76 5.21 6.05
C GLU A 36 -8.40 6.43 5.20
N VAL A 37 -7.24 6.40 4.53
CA VAL A 37 -6.83 7.44 3.57
C VAL A 37 -7.82 7.56 2.41
N ALA A 38 -8.22 6.42 1.82
CA ALA A 38 -9.18 6.36 0.72
C ALA A 38 -10.56 6.93 1.11
N ILE A 39 -11.07 6.55 2.28
CA ILE A 39 -12.36 7.01 2.80
C ILE A 39 -12.34 8.51 3.09
N CYS A 40 -11.23 9.03 3.64
CA CYS A 40 -11.08 10.45 3.93
C CYS A 40 -11.05 11.30 2.65
N GLY A 41 -10.41 10.78 1.60
CA GLY A 41 -10.35 11.43 0.29
C GLY A 41 -9.52 12.72 0.24
N ASP A 42 -8.75 13.03 1.30
CA ASP A 42 -7.91 14.24 1.39
C ASP A 42 -6.49 13.99 0.84
N PHE A 43 -6.38 13.64 -0.45
CA PHE A 43 -5.11 13.55 -1.18
C PHE A 43 -5.33 13.80 -2.67
N GLU A 44 -4.31 14.24 -3.39
CA GLU A 44 -4.40 14.56 -4.82
C GLU A 44 -3.60 13.53 -5.65
N GLU A 45 -3.61 13.72 -6.97
CA GLU A 45 -2.91 12.84 -7.91
C GLU A 45 -1.41 12.66 -7.62
N PRO A 46 -0.63 13.70 -7.23
CA PRO A 46 0.77 13.51 -6.88
C PRO A 46 0.97 12.54 -5.71
N GLU A 47 0.15 12.64 -4.66
CA GLU A 47 0.20 11.74 -3.51
C GLU A 47 -0.22 10.32 -3.91
N LEU A 48 -1.26 10.19 -4.72
CA LEU A 48 -1.68 8.90 -5.27
C LEU A 48 -0.52 8.21 -6.00
N VAL A 49 0.22 8.93 -6.84
CA VAL A 49 1.39 8.38 -7.55
C VAL A 49 2.47 7.90 -6.57
N ILE A 50 2.78 8.68 -5.53
CA ILE A 50 3.78 8.31 -4.51
C ILE A 50 3.35 7.05 -3.75
N ILE A 51 2.07 6.97 -3.36
CA ILE A 51 1.50 5.80 -2.68
C ILE A 51 1.60 4.55 -3.58
N LEU A 52 1.12 4.65 -4.82
CA LEU A 52 1.08 3.52 -5.74
C LEU A 52 2.48 3.01 -6.09
N LYS A 53 3.48 3.89 -6.22
CA LYS A 53 4.88 3.49 -6.44
C LYS A 53 5.42 2.60 -5.34
N GLN A 54 5.30 3.03 -4.09
CA GLN A 54 5.77 2.27 -2.94
C GLN A 54 5.09 0.89 -2.85
N VAL A 55 3.79 0.83 -3.17
CA VAL A 55 3.08 -0.45 -3.28
C VAL A 55 3.67 -1.31 -4.40
N VAL A 56 3.83 -0.77 -5.62
CA VAL A 56 4.39 -1.51 -6.76
C VAL A 56 5.80 -2.03 -6.48
N ASP A 57 6.65 -1.25 -5.81
CA ASP A 57 8.00 -1.67 -5.42
C ASP A 57 7.96 -2.85 -4.44
N GLY A 58 7.08 -2.82 -3.44
CA GLY A 58 6.83 -3.97 -2.55
C GLY A 58 6.29 -5.21 -3.29
N LEU A 59 5.45 -5.04 -4.31
CA LEU A 59 4.96 -6.16 -5.14
C LEU A 59 6.07 -6.75 -6.03
N LYS A 60 6.96 -5.91 -6.56
CA LYS A 60 8.15 -6.38 -7.31
C LYS A 60 9.04 -7.22 -6.41
N TYR A 61 9.23 -6.84 -5.14
CA TYR A 61 9.97 -7.65 -4.17
C TYR A 61 9.36 -9.05 -3.97
N LEU A 62 8.03 -9.13 -3.80
CA LEU A 62 7.32 -10.41 -3.63
C LEU A 62 7.42 -11.27 -4.88
N GLU A 63 7.18 -10.70 -6.06
CA GLU A 63 7.27 -11.39 -7.34
C GLU A 63 8.67 -11.97 -7.55
N GLN A 64 9.73 -11.20 -7.28
CA GLN A 64 11.11 -11.65 -7.42
C GLN A 64 11.42 -12.89 -6.56
N ARG A 65 10.74 -13.05 -5.44
CA ARG A 65 10.88 -14.18 -4.52
C ARG A 65 9.87 -15.29 -4.76
N GLY A 66 8.99 -15.14 -5.75
CA GLY A 66 7.92 -16.07 -6.04
C GLY A 66 6.88 -16.15 -4.92
N ILE A 67 6.59 -15.02 -4.27
CA ILE A 67 5.65 -14.93 -3.14
C ILE A 67 4.38 -14.19 -3.59
N GLY A 68 3.21 -14.75 -3.29
CA GLY A 68 1.92 -14.10 -3.47
C GLY A 68 1.37 -13.50 -2.17
N HIS A 69 0.45 -12.55 -2.28
CA HIS A 69 -0.28 -11.95 -1.15
C HIS A 69 -1.81 -12.01 -1.41
N PRO A 70 -2.48 -13.14 -1.13
CA PRO A 70 -3.88 -13.38 -1.51
C PRO A 70 -4.92 -12.47 -0.82
N LYS A 71 -4.51 -11.76 0.23
CA LYS A 71 -5.34 -10.84 1.02
C LYS A 71 -4.94 -9.37 0.85
N LEU A 72 -4.21 -9.02 -0.21
CA LEU A 72 -3.78 -7.64 -0.43
C LEU A 72 -5.00 -6.73 -0.72
N SER A 73 -5.17 -5.69 0.10
CA SER A 73 -6.17 -4.62 -0.01
C SER A 73 -5.66 -3.33 0.62
N CYS A 74 -6.43 -2.25 0.58
CA CYS A 74 -6.10 -1.01 1.29
C CYS A 74 -6.03 -1.16 2.81
N SER A 75 -6.72 -2.14 3.40
CA SER A 75 -6.64 -2.43 4.85
C SER A 75 -5.29 -3.06 5.23
N SER A 76 -4.67 -3.82 4.32
CA SER A 76 -3.39 -4.49 4.56
C SER A 76 -2.18 -3.63 4.15
N VAL A 77 -2.40 -2.41 3.64
CA VAL A 77 -1.32 -1.48 3.28
C VAL A 77 -1.41 -0.28 4.20
N LEU A 78 -0.31 0.03 4.87
CA LEU A 78 -0.27 0.99 5.97
C LEU A 78 0.68 2.14 5.64
N MET A 79 0.43 3.31 6.20
CA MET A 79 1.24 4.51 6.04
C MET A 79 1.66 5.05 7.42
N ASN A 80 2.92 5.48 7.54
CA ASN A 80 3.43 6.13 8.74
C ASN A 80 3.50 7.67 8.59
N THR A 81 3.91 8.35 9.67
CA THR A 81 4.00 9.82 9.72
C THR A 81 5.04 10.42 8.78
N SER A 82 5.96 9.61 8.27
CA SER A 82 6.99 10.03 7.32
C SER A 82 6.60 9.80 5.85
N GLY A 83 5.36 9.35 5.58
CA GLY A 83 4.87 9.06 4.23
C GLY A 83 5.37 7.74 3.65
N GLN A 84 5.98 6.88 4.47
CA GLN A 84 6.36 5.55 4.04
C GLN A 84 5.11 4.66 4.01
N VAL A 85 4.88 4.03 2.87
CA VAL A 85 3.79 3.10 2.63
C VAL A 85 4.35 1.69 2.63
N LYS A 86 3.84 0.85 3.52
CA LYS A 86 4.33 -0.52 3.73
C LYS A 86 3.20 -1.54 3.68
N ILE A 87 3.49 -2.70 3.10
CA ILE A 87 2.58 -3.85 3.04
C ILE A 87 2.65 -4.60 4.37
N GLY A 88 1.51 -4.65 5.06
CA GLY A 88 1.29 -5.40 6.29
C GLY A 88 0.84 -6.84 6.01
N ASP A 89 0.28 -7.49 7.03
CA ASP A 89 -0.39 -8.79 6.91
C ASP A 89 0.44 -9.90 6.25
N GLN A 90 1.76 -9.84 6.47
CA GLN A 90 2.75 -10.77 5.92
C GLN A 90 2.44 -12.25 6.22
N HIS A 91 1.65 -12.54 7.26
CA HIS A 91 1.22 -13.89 7.61
C HIS A 91 0.26 -14.52 6.57
N PHE A 92 -0.35 -13.74 5.68
CA PHE A 92 -1.10 -14.27 4.53
C PHE A 92 -0.22 -14.57 3.31
N CYS A 93 1.04 -14.11 3.29
CA CYS A 93 1.96 -14.36 2.19
C CYS A 93 2.28 -15.85 2.06
N ARG A 94 2.35 -16.34 0.82
CA ARG A 94 2.63 -17.75 0.52
C ARG A 94 3.59 -17.87 -0.65
N GLU A 95 4.42 -18.92 -0.64
CA GLU A 95 5.20 -19.27 -1.82
C GLU A 95 4.27 -19.70 -2.96
N GLY A 96 4.59 -19.28 -4.17
CA GLY A 96 3.70 -19.34 -5.32
C GLY A 96 2.58 -18.31 -5.26
N GLY A 97 1.66 -18.37 -6.22
CA GLY A 97 0.49 -17.49 -6.25
C GLY A 97 0.81 -16.03 -6.55
N THR A 98 1.88 -15.74 -7.30
CA THR A 98 2.21 -14.36 -7.73
C THR A 98 1.16 -13.75 -8.66
N ASP A 99 0.27 -14.58 -9.22
CA ASP A 99 -0.89 -14.16 -10.02
C ASP A 99 -1.87 -13.29 -9.22
N ASN A 100 -1.96 -13.47 -7.90
CA ASN A 100 -2.83 -12.66 -7.04
C ASN A 100 -2.32 -11.24 -6.80
N LEU A 101 -1.04 -10.93 -7.08
CA LEU A 101 -0.45 -9.62 -6.80
C LEU A 101 -1.10 -8.51 -7.64
N ILE A 102 -1.36 -8.78 -8.93
CA ILE A 102 -2.03 -7.82 -9.82
C ILE A 102 -3.47 -7.59 -9.38
N THR A 103 -4.19 -8.66 -9.02
CA THR A 103 -5.56 -8.56 -8.51
C THR A 103 -5.62 -7.75 -7.20
N GLY A 104 -4.66 -7.95 -6.30
CA GLY A 104 -4.55 -7.17 -5.07
C GLY A 104 -4.21 -5.70 -5.33
N PHE A 105 -3.27 -5.42 -6.25
CA PHE A 105 -2.93 -4.06 -6.66
C PHE A 105 -4.12 -3.32 -7.26
N TYR A 106 -4.89 -3.98 -8.12
CA TYR A 106 -6.13 -3.43 -8.67
C TYR A 106 -7.09 -3.00 -7.55
N LYS A 107 -7.27 -3.82 -6.51
CA LYS A 107 -8.17 -3.49 -5.39
C LYS A 107 -7.69 -2.26 -4.62
N VAL A 108 -6.38 -2.14 -4.40
CA VAL A 108 -5.78 -0.97 -3.77
C VAL A 108 -6.05 0.28 -4.62
N LEU A 109 -5.78 0.22 -5.93
CA LEU A 109 -6.02 1.31 -6.87
C LEU A 109 -7.50 1.72 -6.91
N GLU A 110 -8.40 0.77 -7.12
CA GLU A 110 -9.85 1.00 -7.18
C GLU A 110 -10.38 1.64 -5.89
N THR A 111 -9.93 1.16 -4.73
CA THR A 111 -10.35 1.70 -3.44
C THR A 111 -9.84 3.12 -3.24
N LEU A 112 -8.58 3.42 -3.58
CA LEU A 112 -8.03 4.77 -3.49
C LEU A 112 -8.78 5.77 -4.40
N LEU A 113 -9.19 5.34 -5.59
CA LEU A 113 -9.87 6.21 -6.55
C LEU A 113 -11.36 6.45 -6.24
N THR A 114 -12.01 5.51 -5.56
CA THR A 114 -13.46 5.56 -5.29
C THR A 114 -13.79 5.89 -3.84
N GLY A 115 -12.88 5.60 -2.90
CA GLY A 115 -13.15 5.66 -1.46
C GLY A 115 -13.92 4.45 -0.92
N HIS A 116 -14.18 3.42 -1.73
CA HIS A 116 -15.01 2.27 -1.35
C HIS A 116 -14.33 0.94 -1.68
N GLU A 117 -14.33 0.01 -0.71
CA GLU A 117 -13.94 -1.37 -1.00
C GLU A 117 -14.99 -2.05 -1.88
N ASN A 118 -14.53 -2.70 -2.95
CA ASN A 118 -15.38 -3.35 -3.96
C ASN A 118 -16.34 -2.40 -4.71
N GLY A 119 -16.01 -1.11 -4.77
CA GLY A 119 -16.77 -0.15 -5.57
C GLY A 119 -16.62 -0.44 -7.07
N ASN A 120 -17.68 -0.20 -7.85
CA ASN A 120 -17.56 -0.19 -9.30
C ASN A 120 -16.89 1.12 -9.71
N PHE A 121 -15.64 1.06 -10.16
CA PHE A 121 -14.88 2.26 -10.56
C PHE A 121 -15.65 3.14 -11.55
N LYS A 122 -16.28 2.56 -12.57
CA LYS A 122 -16.99 3.33 -13.62
C LYS A 122 -18.19 4.10 -13.09
N GLU A 123 -18.78 3.67 -11.98
CA GLU A 123 -19.95 4.30 -11.36
C GLU A 123 -19.59 5.24 -10.21
N ASN A 124 -18.46 4.98 -9.54
CA ASN A 124 -18.08 5.66 -8.29
C ASN A 124 -16.81 6.50 -8.43
N MET A 125 -16.29 6.67 -9.64
CA MET A 125 -15.13 7.51 -9.88
C MET A 125 -15.45 8.96 -9.53
N GLN A 126 -14.62 9.55 -8.69
CA GLN A 126 -14.68 10.97 -8.34
C GLN A 126 -14.09 11.80 -9.48
N SER A 127 -14.78 11.88 -10.62
CA SER A 127 -14.28 12.51 -11.86
C SER A 127 -13.96 14.00 -11.72
N THR A 128 -14.48 14.66 -10.67
CA THR A 128 -14.15 16.04 -10.32
C THR A 128 -12.82 16.17 -9.58
N ARG A 129 -12.33 15.07 -8.99
CA ARG A 129 -11.08 15.00 -8.23
C ARG A 129 -9.90 14.60 -9.11
N TRP A 130 -10.14 13.69 -10.05
CA TRP A 130 -9.09 13.11 -10.90
C TRP A 130 -9.09 13.74 -12.30
N GLY A 131 -8.08 14.56 -12.58
CA GLY A 131 -7.95 15.36 -13.80
C GLY A 131 -6.92 14.86 -14.81
N ASP A 132 -5.95 14.03 -14.42
CA ASP A 132 -4.91 13.53 -15.33
C ASP A 132 -5.47 12.45 -16.27
N PRO A 133 -5.48 12.67 -17.61
CA PRO A 133 -5.91 11.65 -18.56
C PRO A 133 -5.10 10.35 -18.46
N GLN A 134 -3.83 10.42 -18.05
CA GLN A 134 -2.96 9.25 -17.88
C GLN A 134 -3.43 8.32 -16.75
N LEU A 135 -4.17 8.83 -15.77
CA LEU A 135 -4.72 8.00 -14.71
C LEU A 135 -5.79 7.03 -15.25
N TYR A 136 -6.62 7.48 -16.18
CA TYR A 136 -7.65 6.63 -16.79
C TYR A 136 -7.01 5.51 -17.61
N GLU A 137 -6.01 5.85 -18.44
CA GLU A 137 -5.23 4.86 -19.19
C GLU A 137 -4.50 3.88 -18.27
N PHE A 138 -3.99 4.38 -17.13
CA PHE A 138 -3.36 3.56 -16.11
C PHE A 138 -4.34 2.58 -15.49
N PHE A 139 -5.53 3.04 -15.09
CA PHE A 139 -6.57 2.19 -14.52
C PHE A 139 -6.99 1.08 -15.49
N ASP A 140 -7.29 1.43 -16.75
CA ASP A 140 -7.67 0.46 -17.79
C ASP A 140 -6.56 -0.57 -18.03
N THR A 141 -5.28 -0.16 -17.93
CA THR A 141 -4.14 -1.06 -18.04
C THR A 141 -4.09 -2.06 -16.90
N VAL A 142 -4.29 -1.61 -15.65
CA VAL A 142 -4.32 -2.49 -14.48
C VAL A 142 -5.55 -3.41 -14.49
N GLU A 143 -6.72 -2.91 -14.88
CA GLU A 143 -7.96 -3.69 -15.03
C GLU A 143 -7.80 -4.82 -16.05
N ARG A 144 -7.17 -4.53 -17.19
CA ARG A 144 -6.85 -5.52 -18.22
C ARG A 144 -5.92 -6.60 -17.67
N PHE A 145 -4.85 -6.22 -16.97
CA PHE A 145 -3.91 -7.19 -16.41
C PHE A 145 -4.50 -8.09 -15.31
N LYS A 146 -5.51 -7.59 -14.58
CA LYS A 146 -6.31 -8.39 -13.62
C LYS A 146 -7.22 -9.39 -14.32
N SER A 147 -7.93 -8.98 -15.37
CA SER A 147 -8.96 -9.81 -16.04
C SER A 147 -8.37 -10.88 -16.95
N GLU A 148 -7.18 -10.66 -17.50
CA GLU A 148 -6.49 -11.62 -18.35
C GLU A 148 -5.87 -12.79 -17.55
N MET A 149 -6.72 -13.78 -17.24
CA MET A 149 -6.32 -15.12 -16.78
C MET A 149 -5.52 -15.90 -17.86
N THR A 150 -5.44 -15.36 -19.08
CA THR A 150 -4.94 -16.02 -20.30
C THR A 150 -3.85 -15.23 -21.05
N SER A 151 -3.30 -14.16 -20.48
CA SER A 151 -2.23 -13.41 -21.16
C SER A 151 -0.91 -14.18 -21.17
N ASP A 152 -0.18 -14.19 -22.28
CA ASP A 152 1.21 -14.70 -22.37
C ASP A 152 2.21 -13.99 -21.44
N LEU A 153 1.79 -12.87 -20.81
CA LEU A 153 2.65 -12.08 -19.93
C LEU A 153 2.69 -12.65 -18.51
N THR A 154 3.91 -12.85 -18.01
CA THR A 154 4.17 -13.21 -16.62
C THR A 154 3.79 -12.07 -15.66
N THR A 155 3.53 -12.38 -14.38
CA THR A 155 3.32 -11.35 -13.34
C THR A 155 4.45 -10.32 -13.34
N ARG A 156 5.71 -10.76 -13.48
CA ARG A 156 6.87 -9.87 -13.61
C ARG A 156 6.70 -8.84 -14.72
N ALA A 157 6.35 -9.31 -15.92
CA ALA A 157 6.19 -8.45 -17.08
C ALA A 157 5.01 -7.47 -16.89
N LYS A 158 3.92 -7.92 -16.25
CA LYS A 158 2.79 -7.04 -15.90
C LYS A 158 3.21 -5.94 -14.91
N LEU A 159 3.89 -6.30 -13.82
CA LEU A 159 4.40 -5.32 -12.83
C LEU A 159 5.40 -4.34 -13.44
N GLU A 160 6.28 -4.80 -14.33
CA GLU A 160 7.24 -3.91 -14.99
C GLU A 160 6.54 -2.93 -15.93
N LYS A 161 5.51 -3.37 -16.66
CA LYS A 161 4.69 -2.46 -17.48
C LYS A 161 3.92 -1.46 -16.62
N ILE A 162 3.37 -1.87 -15.48
CA ILE A 162 2.72 -0.97 -14.51
C ILE A 162 3.72 0.08 -14.03
N ALA A 163 4.91 -0.34 -13.55
CA ALA A 163 5.94 0.55 -13.04
C ALA A 163 6.44 1.56 -14.08
N GLN A 164 6.46 1.19 -15.36
CA GLN A 164 6.90 2.04 -16.46
C GLN A 164 5.81 2.92 -17.06
N HIS A 165 4.55 2.80 -16.60
CA HIS A 165 3.44 3.58 -17.13
C HIS A 165 3.65 5.09 -16.94
N PRO A 166 3.31 5.96 -17.92
CA PRO A 166 3.59 7.39 -17.83
C PRO A 166 3.01 8.06 -16.58
N PHE A 167 1.80 7.66 -16.16
CA PHE A 167 1.19 8.11 -14.89
C PHE A 167 2.12 7.96 -13.68
N LEU A 168 2.78 6.80 -13.53
CA LEU A 168 3.73 6.61 -12.44
C LEU A 168 5.06 7.31 -12.69
N LYS A 169 5.47 7.55 -13.93
CA LYS A 169 6.71 8.30 -14.21
C LYS A 169 6.61 9.79 -13.85
N LEU A 170 5.45 10.42 -14.05
CA LEU A 170 5.24 11.85 -13.82
C LEU A 170 5.50 12.29 -12.37
N GLY A 171 5.15 11.47 -11.37
CA GLY A 171 5.39 11.80 -9.96
C GLY A 171 6.84 11.60 -9.48
N GLN A 172 7.85 11.49 -10.35
CA GLN A 172 9.26 11.41 -9.94
C GLN A 172 9.91 12.79 -9.70
N GLU A 173 9.31 13.87 -10.23
CA GLU A 173 9.97 15.17 -10.28
C GLU A 173 9.45 16.19 -9.23
N GLN A 174 8.37 15.91 -8.48
CA GLN A 174 7.62 17.01 -7.86
C GLN A 174 7.48 17.04 -6.32
N LEU A 175 7.66 15.95 -5.55
CA LEU A 175 7.45 16.01 -4.10
C LEU A 175 8.41 15.10 -3.30
N PRO A 176 9.15 15.63 -2.29
CA PRO A 176 9.83 14.80 -1.30
C PRO A 176 8.81 13.96 -0.51
N THR A 177 9.12 12.69 -0.27
CA THR A 177 8.22 11.70 0.40
C THR A 177 7.74 12.16 1.78
N ALA A 178 8.49 13.03 2.47
CA ALA A 178 8.16 13.50 3.80
C ALA A 178 7.07 14.60 3.83
N ASP A 179 6.87 15.36 2.76
CA ASP A 179 6.01 16.55 2.79
C ASP A 179 4.53 16.25 2.54
N PHE A 180 4.21 15.11 1.92
CA PHE A 180 2.82 14.79 1.54
C PHE A 180 2.02 14.05 2.63
N ALA A 181 2.70 13.37 3.55
CA ALA A 181 2.04 12.61 4.62
C ALA A 181 1.38 13.53 5.64
N LEU A 182 2.01 14.69 5.90
CA LEU A 182 1.52 15.63 6.89
C LEU A 182 0.10 16.08 6.58
N PRO A 183 -0.26 16.65 5.40
CA PRO A 183 -1.64 17.04 5.09
C PRO A 183 -2.67 15.93 5.32
N ILE A 184 -2.36 14.69 4.90
CA ILE A 184 -3.21 13.52 5.10
C ILE A 184 -3.41 13.25 6.60
N LEU A 185 -2.33 13.29 7.38
CA LEU A 185 -2.33 12.92 8.81
C LEU A 185 -2.78 14.05 9.75
N TRP A 186 -2.65 15.32 9.36
CA TRP A 186 -3.16 16.48 10.12
C TRP A 186 -4.67 16.40 10.36
N ARG A 187 -5.41 15.67 9.52
CA ARG A 187 -6.85 15.41 9.69
C ARG A 187 -7.13 14.26 10.68
N PHE A 188 -6.18 13.34 10.82
CA PHE A 188 -6.14 12.31 11.86
C PHE A 188 -5.44 12.80 13.14
N ARG A 189 -5.39 14.10 13.40
CA ARG A 189 -4.64 14.71 14.52
C ARG A 189 -5.01 14.19 15.91
N TRP A 190 -6.15 13.52 16.09
CA TRP A 190 -6.43 12.81 17.34
C TRP A 190 -5.55 11.54 17.48
N LEU A 191 -5.29 10.82 16.39
CA LEU A 191 -4.37 9.69 16.36
C LEU A 191 -2.91 10.14 16.53
N THR A 192 -2.49 11.23 15.88
CA THR A 192 -1.08 11.66 15.96
C THR A 192 -0.68 12.17 17.34
N LYS A 193 -1.59 12.85 18.06
CA LYS A 193 -1.34 13.29 19.44
C LYS A 193 -1.12 12.12 20.39
N ASP A 194 -1.85 11.03 20.20
CA ASP A 194 -1.68 9.81 21.00
C ASP A 194 -0.40 9.06 20.57
N VAL A 195 -0.06 9.07 19.28
CA VAL A 195 1.17 8.45 18.75
C VAL A 195 2.44 9.15 19.24
N ASP A 196 2.48 10.49 19.20
CA ASP A 196 3.63 11.26 19.72
C ASP A 196 3.81 11.03 21.23
N ALA A 197 2.69 11.01 21.98
CA ALA A 197 2.70 10.70 23.41
C ALA A 197 3.17 9.26 23.71
N ILE A 198 2.73 8.27 22.92
CA ILE A 198 3.16 6.87 23.06
C ILE A 198 4.64 6.69 22.67
N SER A 199 5.11 7.40 21.63
CA SER A 199 6.50 7.36 21.20
C SER A 199 7.44 7.95 22.24
N GLU A 200 7.07 9.09 22.85
CA GLU A 200 7.81 9.67 23.98
C GLU A 200 7.84 8.71 25.18
N GLU A 201 6.70 8.10 25.54
CA GLU A 201 6.60 7.17 26.67
C GLU A 201 7.38 5.86 26.47
N LEU A 202 7.49 5.37 25.23
CA LEU A 202 8.30 4.20 24.89
C LEU A 202 9.80 4.52 24.88
N SER A 203 10.18 5.74 24.47
CA SER A 203 11.58 6.18 24.49
C SER A 203 12.12 6.29 25.92
N ASP A 204 11.31 6.78 26.87
CA ASP A 204 11.67 6.88 28.29
C ASP A 204 11.79 5.50 28.96
N ARG A 205 11.02 4.51 28.51
CA ARG A 205 11.07 3.13 29.06
C ARG A 205 12.25 2.29 28.54
N THR A 206 12.95 2.74 27.51
CA THR A 206 14.13 2.04 26.95
C THR A 206 15.44 2.45 27.64
N LEU A 207 15.39 3.39 28.58
CA LEU A 207 16.53 3.91 29.38
C LEU A 207 16.60 3.36 30.83
N CYS A 208 15.81 2.35 31.18
CA CYS A 208 15.87 1.66 32.49
C CYS A 208 16.41 0.23 32.39
#